data_AF-A0A1Q5THQ8-F1
#
_entry.id   AF-A0A1Q5THQ8-F1
#
_cell.length_a   1.000
_cell.length_b   1.000
_cell.length_c   1.000
_cell.angle_alpha   90.00
_cell.angle_beta   90.00
_cell.angle_gamma   90.00
#
_symmetry.space_group_name_H-M   'P 1'
#
loop_
_entity.id
_entity.type
_entity.pdbx_description
1 polymer ?
#
loop_
_entity_poly.entity_id
_entity_poly.type
_entity_poly.pdbx_seq_one_letter_code
_entity_poly.pdbx_strand_id
1 'polypeptide(L)'
;MLSFDLTLGSTKNGEVIQWGYTSDDQPNFGSLTGLQANTDIENILRFYFKKEGDDGHGKISKSSTMMFLAVSSNQNNYQKVMELLGKTLYVTVDNVTYNLMIDSPGRISGNSADYTYYVVYTEDAEDSDIYKLSEILKQQIGQTKHFSLKWG
;
A
#
# COMPACT_ATOMS: atom_id res chain seq x y z
N MET A 1 -13.00 -1.31 8.56
CA MET A 1 -12.89 -0.41 7.39
C MET A 1 -12.08 0.78 7.80
N LEU A 2 -11.27 1.32 6.89
CA LEU A 2 -10.40 2.46 7.13
C LEU A 2 -10.57 3.45 5.98
N SER A 3 -10.67 4.75 6.24
CA SER A 3 -10.77 5.77 5.19
C SER A 3 -9.89 6.98 5.51
N PHE A 4 -9.36 7.63 4.47
CA PHE A 4 -8.48 8.79 4.62
C PHE A 4 -8.43 9.60 3.33
N ASP A 5 -7.97 10.83 3.45
CA ASP A 5 -7.58 11.66 2.32
C ASP A 5 -6.08 11.56 2.10
N LEU A 6 -5.67 11.29 0.87
CA LEU A 6 -4.27 11.14 0.48
C LEU A 6 -3.93 12.15 -0.61
N THR A 7 -3.02 13.07 -0.30
CA THR A 7 -2.31 13.87 -1.30
C THR A 7 -1.19 13.03 -1.89
N LEU A 8 -1.33 12.70 -3.17
CA LEU A 8 -0.45 11.77 -3.85
C LEU A 8 0.94 12.38 -4.10
N GLY A 9 1.98 11.72 -3.60
CA GLY A 9 3.37 12.11 -3.85
C GLY A 9 4.15 11.00 -4.55
N SER A 10 5.41 11.29 -4.84
CA SER A 10 6.32 10.30 -5.41
C SER A 10 7.74 10.55 -4.95
N THR A 11 8.56 9.51 -5.00
CA THR A 11 10.02 9.63 -4.87
C THR A 11 10.71 8.74 -5.89
N LYS A 12 11.99 9.04 -6.14
CA LYS A 12 12.88 8.25 -6.97
C LYS A 12 14.16 7.98 -6.20
N ASN A 13 14.50 6.71 -6.03
CA ASN A 13 15.75 6.26 -5.43
C ASN A 13 16.48 5.34 -6.42
N GLY A 14 17.50 5.87 -7.09
CA GLY A 14 18.13 5.19 -8.22
C GLY A 14 17.14 4.93 -9.36
N GLU A 15 16.93 3.67 -9.69
CA GLU A 15 16.01 3.21 -10.75
C GLU A 15 14.60 2.91 -10.23
N VAL A 16 14.41 2.91 -8.90
CA VAL A 16 13.12 2.65 -8.28
C VAL A 16 12.33 3.95 -8.19
N ILE A 17 11.09 3.92 -8.68
CA ILE A 17 10.13 5.00 -8.51
C ILE A 17 8.96 4.49 -7.68
N GLN A 18 8.55 5.29 -6.70
CA GLN A 18 7.43 5.03 -5.81
C GLN A 18 6.38 6.14 -5.94
N TRP A 19 5.09 5.79 -5.87
CA TRP A 19 3.98 6.73 -5.95
C TRP A 19 2.94 6.42 -4.86
N GLY A 20 2.50 7.42 -4.11
CA GLY A 20 1.58 7.27 -2.99
C GLY A 20 2.03 8.05 -1.76
N TYR A 21 2.19 7.34 -0.64
CA TYR A 21 2.55 7.92 0.66
C TYR A 21 3.53 7.05 1.46
N THR A 22 4.46 7.71 2.15
CA THR A 22 5.28 7.13 3.22
C THR A 22 5.58 8.18 4.29
N SER A 23 5.58 7.78 5.58
CA SER A 23 5.97 8.62 6.72
C SER A 23 7.13 8.08 7.54
N ASP A 24 7.46 6.81 7.39
CA ASP A 24 8.47 6.09 8.16
C ASP A 24 9.68 5.64 7.31
N ASP A 25 9.77 6.08 6.06
CA ASP A 25 10.88 5.82 5.14
C ASP A 25 11.32 7.11 4.44
N GLN A 26 12.64 7.31 4.28
CA GLN A 26 13.20 8.55 3.72
C GLN A 26 13.62 8.39 2.24
N PRO A 27 13.33 9.38 1.38
CA PRO A 27 12.59 10.61 1.68
C PRO A 27 11.08 10.37 1.81
N ASN A 28 10.44 11.05 2.76
CA ASN A 28 8.98 11.04 2.88
C ASN A 28 8.35 11.67 1.61
N PHE A 29 7.23 11.11 1.17
CA PHE A 29 6.45 11.65 0.06
C PHE A 29 4.95 11.41 0.29
N GLY A 30 4.15 12.24 -0.36
CA GLY A 30 2.70 12.29 -0.15
C GLY A 30 2.32 12.78 1.24
N SER A 31 1.03 12.98 1.48
CA SER A 31 0.51 13.29 2.82
C SER A 31 -0.85 12.64 3.03
N LEU A 32 -1.05 12.08 4.22
CA LEU A 32 -2.29 11.43 4.63
C LEU A 32 -2.94 12.25 5.74
N THR A 33 -4.23 12.56 5.57
CA THR A 33 -5.04 13.29 6.54
C THR A 33 -6.41 12.63 6.72
N GLY A 34 -7.13 12.99 7.78
CA GLY A 34 -8.51 12.56 7.95
C GLY A 34 -8.68 11.06 8.14
N LEU A 35 -7.68 10.37 8.72
CA LEU A 35 -7.75 8.95 8.99
C LEU A 35 -8.94 8.64 9.91
N GLN A 36 -9.87 7.83 9.42
CA GLN A 36 -10.99 7.27 10.15
C GLN A 36 -10.87 5.75 10.10
N ALA A 37 -10.70 5.11 11.27
CA ALA A 37 -10.53 3.68 11.37
C ALA A 37 -11.68 3.07 12.19
N ASN A 38 -12.37 2.09 11.59
CA ASN A 38 -13.22 1.13 12.29
C ASN A 38 -12.54 -0.25 12.24
N THR A 39 -11.30 -0.28 12.72
CA THR A 39 -10.36 -1.41 12.80
C THR A 39 -9.38 -1.14 13.94
N ASP A 40 -8.60 -2.13 14.34
CA ASP A 40 -7.53 -1.94 15.33
C ASP A 40 -6.24 -1.31 14.77
N ILE A 41 -6.23 -0.93 13.48
CA ILE A 41 -5.16 -0.15 12.86
C ILE A 41 -5.20 1.29 13.40
N GLU A 42 -4.07 1.76 13.91
CA GLU A 42 -3.93 3.09 14.50
C GLU A 42 -3.40 4.10 13.47
N ASN A 43 -2.34 3.75 12.75
CA ASN A 43 -1.74 4.60 11.71
C ASN A 43 -1.48 3.81 10.44
N ILE A 44 -1.49 4.53 9.31
CA ILE A 44 -0.86 4.08 8.07
C ILE A 44 0.52 4.73 8.02
N LEU A 45 1.54 3.90 7.84
CA LEU A 45 2.93 4.32 7.71
C LEU A 45 3.32 4.41 6.23
N ARG A 46 2.86 3.44 5.42
CA ARG A 46 3.14 3.36 3.99
C ARG A 46 1.88 2.97 3.24
N PHE A 47 1.63 3.65 2.13
CA PHE A 47 0.64 3.26 1.14
C PHE A 47 1.12 3.74 -0.22
N TYR A 48 1.92 2.91 -0.90
CA TYR A 48 2.48 3.29 -2.19
C TYR A 48 2.59 2.13 -3.17
N PHE A 49 2.54 2.48 -4.45
CA PHE A 49 2.91 1.62 -5.55
C PHE A 49 4.41 1.74 -5.84
N LYS A 50 5.08 0.62 -6.06
CA LYS A 50 6.50 0.55 -6.47
C LYS A 50 6.59 -0.11 -7.83
N LYS A 51 7.33 0.53 -8.74
CA LYS A 51 7.82 -0.10 -9.96
C LYS A 51 9.33 -0.24 -9.84
N GLU A 52 9.82 -1.48 -9.88
CA GLU A 52 11.26 -1.74 -10.03
C GLU A 52 11.63 -1.51 -11.51
N GLY A 53 12.70 -0.73 -11.73
CA GLY A 53 13.34 -0.66 -13.03
C GLY A 53 14.01 -1.99 -13.37
N ASP A 54 14.21 -2.24 -14.66
CA ASP A 54 15.01 -3.35 -15.18
C ASP A 54 16.46 -3.13 -14.73
N ASP A 55 16.93 -3.89 -13.73
CA ASP A 55 18.20 -3.67 -13.03
C ASP A 55 19.45 -3.98 -13.86
N GLY A 56 19.30 -4.22 -15.18
CA GLY A 56 20.39 -4.62 -16.08
C GLY A 56 21.05 -5.95 -15.71
N HIS A 57 20.60 -6.60 -14.63
CA HIS A 57 21.07 -7.86 -14.08
C HIS A 57 20.03 -8.96 -14.24
N GLY A 58 19.17 -8.83 -15.25
CA GLY A 58 18.60 -9.95 -15.99
C GLY A 58 18.08 -11.10 -15.14
N LYS A 59 17.30 -10.81 -14.07
CA LYS A 59 16.56 -11.83 -13.32
C LYS A 59 15.44 -11.32 -12.39
N ILE A 60 14.86 -10.14 -12.65
CA ILE A 60 13.51 -9.86 -12.16
C ILE A 60 12.54 -10.18 -13.29
N SER A 61 11.84 -11.30 -13.14
CA SER A 61 10.78 -11.71 -14.06
C SER A 61 9.78 -10.57 -14.21
N LYS A 62 9.59 -10.08 -15.44
CA LYS A 62 8.45 -9.28 -15.93
C LYS A 62 7.68 -8.49 -14.84
N SER A 63 8.00 -7.21 -14.66
CA SER A 63 7.05 -6.16 -14.28
C SER A 63 6.05 -6.52 -13.15
N SER A 64 6.51 -7.10 -12.04
CA SER A 64 5.62 -7.33 -10.90
C SER A 64 5.20 -5.99 -10.31
N THR A 65 3.92 -5.65 -10.51
CA THR A 65 3.29 -4.44 -10.01
C THR A 65 3.05 -4.64 -8.52
N MET A 66 3.74 -3.87 -7.66
CA MET A 66 3.68 -4.06 -6.20
C MET A 66 3.01 -2.90 -5.48
N MET A 67 1.97 -3.20 -4.71
CA MET A 67 1.35 -2.26 -3.77
C MET A 67 1.79 -2.58 -2.34
N PHE A 68 2.35 -1.59 -1.65
CA PHE A 68 2.82 -1.70 -0.28
C PHE A 68 1.83 -1.02 0.66
N LEU A 69 1.44 -1.72 1.72
CA LEU A 69 0.73 -1.16 2.85
C LEU A 69 1.53 -1.48 4.12
N ALA A 70 1.88 -0.46 4.88
CA ALA A 70 2.41 -0.62 6.24
C ALA A 70 1.55 0.15 7.23
N VAL A 71 1.26 -0.49 8.37
CA VAL A 71 0.35 0.01 9.40
C VAL A 71 0.93 -0.22 10.79
N SER A 72 0.48 0.58 11.76
CA SER A 72 0.74 0.34 13.19
C SER A 72 -0.53 -0.06 13.93
N SER A 73 -0.36 -0.73 15.07
CA SER A 73 -1.45 -1.08 15.98
C SER A 73 -1.04 -0.89 17.44
N ASN A 74 -2.01 -0.83 18.35
CA ASN A 74 -1.73 -0.99 19.77
C ASN A 74 -1.22 -2.42 20.06
N GLN A 75 -0.27 -2.56 20.99
CA GLN A 75 0.25 -3.84 21.49
C GLN A 75 -0.82 -4.91 21.73
N ASN A 76 -1.98 -4.54 22.29
CA ASN A 76 -3.02 -5.49 22.66
C ASN A 76 -3.82 -6.04 21.46
N ASN A 77 -3.71 -5.43 20.28
CA ASN A 77 -4.48 -5.79 19.09
C ASN A 77 -3.65 -6.37 17.95
N TYR A 78 -2.38 -6.66 18.23
CA TYR A 78 -1.38 -7.06 17.25
C TYR A 78 -1.81 -8.26 16.39
N GLN A 79 -2.37 -9.31 17.02
CA GLN A 79 -2.83 -10.52 16.32
C GLN A 79 -4.01 -10.21 15.38
N LYS A 80 -4.94 -9.36 15.83
CA LYS A 80 -6.12 -8.98 15.03
C LYS A 80 -5.72 -8.20 13.78
N VAL A 81 -4.72 -7.31 13.88
CA VAL A 81 -4.22 -6.57 12.73
C VAL A 81 -3.50 -7.50 11.75
N MET A 82 -2.70 -8.46 12.23
CA MET A 82 -2.10 -9.47 11.35
C MET A 82 -3.16 -10.33 10.62
N GLU A 83 -4.19 -10.80 11.33
CA GLU A 83 -5.30 -11.54 10.74
C GLU A 83 -6.06 -10.69 9.72
N LEU A 84 -6.29 -9.40 10.02
CA LEU A 84 -6.92 -8.45 9.11
C LEU A 84 -6.11 -8.31 7.81
N LEU A 85 -4.80 -8.09 7.92
CA LEU A 85 -3.90 -7.94 6.76
C LEU A 85 -3.76 -9.21 5.92
N GLY A 86 -4.14 -10.38 6.45
CA GLY A 86 -4.16 -11.65 5.70
C GLY A 86 -5.38 -11.84 4.81
N LYS A 87 -6.34 -10.91 4.84
CA LYS A 87 -7.55 -10.96 4.02
C LYS A 87 -7.36 -10.18 2.73
N THR A 88 -8.20 -10.49 1.73
CA THR A 88 -8.36 -9.69 0.52
C THR A 88 -8.66 -8.23 0.88
N LEU A 89 -7.93 -7.30 0.28
CA LEU A 89 -8.13 -5.87 0.48
C LEU A 89 -8.87 -5.27 -0.72
N TYR A 90 -9.98 -4.59 -0.44
CA TYR A 90 -10.70 -3.76 -1.40
C TYR A 90 -10.35 -2.29 -1.16
N VAL A 91 -9.79 -1.63 -2.17
CA VAL A 91 -9.46 -0.20 -2.14
C VAL A 91 -10.46 0.54 -3.00
N THR A 92 -11.15 1.53 -2.44
CA THR A 92 -12.07 2.40 -3.19
C THR A 92 -11.51 3.82 -3.27
N VAL A 93 -11.47 4.38 -4.47
CA VAL A 93 -11.11 5.78 -4.75
C VAL A 93 -11.98 6.29 -5.90
N ASP A 94 -12.49 7.51 -5.79
CA ASP A 94 -13.42 8.11 -6.76
C ASP A 94 -14.62 7.21 -7.14
N ASN A 95 -15.18 6.48 -6.15
CA ASN A 95 -16.26 5.49 -6.31
C ASN A 95 -15.92 4.25 -7.15
N VAL A 96 -14.65 4.04 -7.50
CA VAL A 96 -14.17 2.82 -8.16
C VAL A 96 -13.48 1.94 -7.13
N THR A 97 -13.84 0.66 -7.08
CA THR A 97 -13.27 -0.32 -6.15
C THR A 97 -12.31 -1.25 -6.89
N TYR A 98 -11.12 -1.42 -6.31
CA TYR A 98 -10.02 -2.26 -6.77
C TYR A 98 -9.84 -3.42 -5.80
N ASN A 99 -9.72 -4.64 -6.32
CA ASN A 99 -9.46 -5.85 -5.53
C ASN A 99 -7.96 -6.17 -5.50
N LEU A 100 -7.36 -6.10 -4.31
CA LEU A 100 -5.96 -6.44 -4.06
C LEU A 100 -5.92 -7.78 -3.33
N MET A 101 -5.69 -8.85 -4.08
CA MET A 101 -5.55 -10.20 -3.54
C MET A 101 -4.14 -10.45 -3.02
N ILE A 102 -4.04 -11.28 -1.98
CA ILE A 102 -2.76 -11.79 -1.49
C ILE A 102 -2.60 -13.20 -2.04
N ASP A 103 -1.75 -13.36 -3.05
CA ASP A 103 -1.49 -14.66 -3.67
C ASP A 103 -0.70 -15.62 -2.77
N SER A 104 -0.10 -15.13 -1.68
CA SER A 104 0.56 -15.98 -0.69
C SER A 104 0.69 -15.32 0.69
N PRO A 105 0.38 -16.04 1.79
CA PRO A 105 0.49 -15.54 3.17
C PRO A 105 1.92 -15.17 3.61
N GLY A 106 2.96 -15.50 2.83
CA GLY A 106 4.35 -15.15 3.11
C GLY A 106 4.71 -13.66 2.92
N ARG A 107 3.75 -12.81 2.54
CA ARG A 107 3.97 -11.37 2.26
C ARG A 107 3.61 -10.45 3.42
N ILE A 108 3.30 -10.99 4.59
CA ILE A 108 3.00 -10.23 5.81
C ILE A 108 4.23 -10.18 6.72
N SER A 109 4.84 -9.00 6.70
CA SER A 109 5.82 -8.45 7.62
C SER A 109 5.26 -8.07 8.99
N GLY A 110 5.89 -8.40 10.11
CA GLY A 110 5.55 -7.81 11.40
C GLY A 110 6.78 -7.63 12.29
N ASN A 111 6.93 -6.44 12.87
CA ASN A 111 7.84 -6.23 14.00
C ASN A 111 7.02 -6.13 15.28
N SER A 112 7.06 -7.17 16.11
CA SER A 112 6.33 -7.21 17.38
C SER A 112 6.87 -6.27 18.45
N ALA A 113 8.10 -5.73 18.29
CA ALA A 113 8.65 -4.74 19.22
C ALA A 113 8.03 -3.34 18.99
N ASP A 114 7.78 -3.01 17.72
CA ASP A 114 7.29 -1.68 17.31
C ASP A 114 5.81 -1.69 16.91
N TYR A 115 5.17 -2.86 16.93
CA TYR A 115 3.78 -3.10 16.54
C TYR A 115 3.43 -2.56 15.14
N THR A 116 4.40 -2.67 14.24
CA THR A 116 4.28 -2.29 12.83
C THR A 116 4.22 -3.52 11.94
N TYR A 117 3.39 -3.45 10.91
CA TYR A 117 3.14 -4.54 9.99
C TYR A 117 3.22 -4.04 8.57
N TYR A 118 3.75 -4.86 7.68
CA TYR A 118 3.75 -4.57 6.26
C TYR A 118 3.12 -5.72 5.48
N VAL A 119 2.43 -5.39 4.41
CA VAL A 119 1.91 -6.35 3.44
C VAL A 119 2.19 -5.84 2.03
N VAL A 120 2.56 -6.76 1.14
CA VAL A 120 2.81 -6.49 -0.27
C VAL A 120 1.78 -7.23 -1.10
N TYR A 121 0.99 -6.50 -1.88
CA TYR A 121 0.08 -7.07 -2.88
C TYR A 121 0.75 -7.02 -4.24
N THR A 122 0.71 -8.12 -4.99
CA THR A 122 1.31 -8.21 -6.32
C THR A 122 0.45 -9.00 -7.27
N GLU A 123 0.46 -8.60 -8.54
CA GLU A 123 -0.21 -9.32 -9.60
C GLU A 123 0.61 -9.15 -10.89
N ASP A 124 0.73 -10.23 -11.67
CA ASP A 124 1.57 -10.29 -12.87
C ASP A 124 0.81 -9.94 -14.16
N ALA A 125 -0.29 -9.17 -14.06
CA ALA A 125 -1.14 -8.78 -15.19
C ALA A 125 -1.29 -7.25 -15.32
N GLU A 126 -1.13 -6.73 -16.53
CA GLU A 126 -1.33 -5.30 -16.85
C GLU A 126 -2.81 -4.88 -16.77
N ASP A 127 -3.76 -5.82 -16.81
CA ASP A 127 -5.19 -5.56 -16.62
C ASP A 127 -5.65 -5.76 -15.17
N SER A 128 -4.71 -5.99 -14.24
CA SER A 128 -4.99 -6.15 -12.82
C SER A 128 -5.56 -4.88 -12.18
N ASP A 129 -6.30 -5.07 -11.09
CA ASP A 129 -6.78 -3.94 -10.29
C ASP A 129 -5.64 -3.21 -9.59
N ILE A 130 -4.54 -3.90 -9.27
CA ILE A 130 -3.32 -3.26 -8.76
C ILE A 130 -2.74 -2.32 -9.82
N TYR A 131 -2.66 -2.76 -11.09
CA TYR A 131 -2.15 -1.92 -12.17
C TYR A 131 -3.05 -0.69 -12.39
N LYS A 132 -4.37 -0.86 -12.46
CA LYS A 132 -5.31 0.26 -12.64
C LYS A 132 -5.24 1.25 -11.47
N LEU A 133 -5.15 0.76 -10.23
CA LEU A 133 -4.94 1.62 -9.06
C LEU A 133 -3.61 2.37 -9.16
N SER A 134 -2.55 1.70 -9.64
CA SER A 134 -1.24 2.33 -9.81
C SER A 134 -1.27 3.51 -10.79
N GLU A 135 -2.09 3.45 -11.84
CA GLU A 135 -2.25 4.56 -12.79
C GLU A 135 -2.86 5.79 -12.13
N ILE A 136 -3.81 5.62 -11.19
CA ILE A 136 -4.33 6.74 -10.40
C ILE A 136 -3.21 7.38 -9.58
N LEU A 137 -2.42 6.56 -8.88
CA LEU A 137 -1.33 7.05 -8.03
C LEU A 137 -0.26 7.80 -8.86
N LYS A 138 0.04 7.34 -10.08
CA LYS A 138 1.02 7.95 -10.99
C LYS A 138 0.54 9.22 -11.66
N GLN A 139 -0.70 9.23 -12.17
CA GLN A 139 -1.20 10.31 -13.03
C GLN A 139 -1.75 11.50 -12.24
N GLN A 140 -2.09 11.30 -10.96
CA GLN A 140 -2.77 12.30 -10.14
C GLN A 140 -1.85 12.89 -9.05
N ILE A 141 -0.54 12.91 -9.28
CA ILE A 141 0.44 13.47 -8.33
C ILE A 141 0.11 14.92 -7.98
N GLY A 142 0.20 15.25 -6.69
CA GLY A 142 -0.17 16.53 -6.11
C GLY A 142 -1.67 16.69 -5.82
N GLN A 143 -2.53 15.80 -6.31
CA GLN A 143 -3.95 15.83 -5.99
C GLN A 143 -4.25 15.06 -4.70
N THR A 144 -5.25 15.55 -3.96
CA THR A 144 -5.84 14.87 -2.82
C THR A 144 -7.03 14.03 -3.27
N LYS A 145 -7.03 12.75 -2.91
CA LYS A 145 -8.09 11.80 -3.22
C LYS A 145 -8.56 11.11 -1.93
N HIS A 146 -9.86 10.81 -1.86
CA HIS A 146 -10.41 10.05 -0.75
C HIS A 146 -10.28 8.55 -1.02
N PHE A 147 -9.66 7.83 -0.09
CA PHE A 147 -9.48 6.38 -0.15
C PHE A 147 -10.28 5.69 0.96
N SER A 148 -10.83 4.52 0.64
CA SER A 148 -11.46 3.62 1.61
C SER A 148 -10.91 2.20 1.43
N LEU A 149 -10.47 1.61 2.52
CA LEU A 149 -9.88 0.28 2.63
C LEU A 149 -10.84 -0.62 3.41
N LYS A 150 -11.22 -1.72 2.79
CA LYS A 150 -12.08 -2.73 3.38
C LYS A 150 -11.47 -4.10 3.18
N TRP A 151 -11.33 -4.86 4.27
CA TRP A 151 -10.88 -6.24 4.23
C TRP A 151 -12.08 -7.19 4.19
N GLY A 152 -11.96 -8.25 3.39
CA GLY A 152 -12.96 -9.33 3.23
C GLY A 152 -13.04 -10.29 4.40
#